data_AF-A0A432KA96-F1
#
_entry.id   AF-A0A432KA96-F1
#
_cell.length_a   1.000
_cell.length_b   1.000
_cell.length_c   1.000
_cell.angle_alpha   90.00
_cell.angle_beta   90.00
_cell.angle_gamma   90.00
#
_symmetry.space_group_name_H-M   'P 1'
#
loop_
_entity.id
_entity.type
_entity.pdbx_description
1 polymer ?
#
loop_
_entity_poly.entity_id
_entity_poly.type
_entity_poly.pdbx_seq_one_letter_code
_entity_poly.pdbx_strand_id
1 'polypeptide(L)' 'VHFSKEKGDKHFGILCDISKGFTTNPIPNCYLKSLSQEHGIVHCSKAFFEKTKVGDLVGIIPIHSCLTANLMKENNLIIE' A
#
# COMPACT_ATOMS: atom_id res chain seq x y z
N VAL A 1 2.14 -11.51 -12.96
CA VAL A 1 3.58 -11.70 -12.65
C VAL A 1 3.77 -11.43 -11.16
N HIS A 2 4.14 -12.43 -10.36
CA HIS A 2 4.40 -12.25 -8.92
C HIS A 2 5.89 -12.04 -8.71
N PHE A 3 6.32 -10.78 -8.53
CA PHE A 3 7.69 -10.47 -8.14
C PHE A 3 7.77 -10.32 -6.62
N SER A 4 8.04 -11.44 -5.94
CA SER A 4 8.72 -11.44 -4.65
C SER A 4 10.12 -11.92 -4.95
N LYS A 5 11.02 -11.03 -5.37
CA LYS A 5 12.43 -11.36 -5.33
C LYS A 5 12.83 -11.27 -3.86
N GLU A 6 13.41 -12.36 -3.38
CA GLU A 6 14.06 -12.55 -2.08
C GLU A 6 13.18 -13.06 -0.94
N LYS A 7 13.83 -13.81 -0.03
CA LYS A 7 13.31 -14.69 1.03
C LYS A 7 12.57 -13.96 2.17
N GLY A 8 11.83 -12.89 1.86
CA GLY A 8 11.00 -12.13 2.80
C GLY A 8 9.53 -12.55 2.76
N ASP A 9 8.78 -12.18 3.80
CA ASP A 9 7.34 -12.37 3.84
C ASP A 9 6.68 -11.68 2.65
N LYS A 10 5.89 -12.44 1.87
CA LYS A 10 5.22 -11.96 0.66
C LYS A 10 4.27 -10.81 1.01
N HIS A 11 4.48 -9.64 0.40
CA HIS A 11 3.58 -8.48 0.49
C HIS A 11 3.46 -7.73 -0.84
N PHE A 12 2.40 -6.93 -0.98
CA PHE A 12 1.99 -6.27 -2.23
C PHE A 12 2.09 -4.74 -2.17
N GLY A 13 2.55 -4.19 -1.04
CA GLY A 13 2.77 -2.77 -0.84
C GLY A 13 3.04 -2.46 0.62
N ILE A 14 3.59 -1.28 0.89
CA ILE A 14 3.90 -0.80 2.24
C ILE A 14 2.91 0.31 2.58
N LEU A 15 2.33 0.27 3.78
CA LEU A 15 1.45 1.37 4.21
C LEU A 15 2.29 2.59 4.58
N CYS A 16 1.85 3.77 4.14
CA CYS A 16 2.45 5.03 4.51
C CYS A 16 1.44 5.97 5.17
N ASP A 17 1.95 6.85 6.03
CA ASP A 17 1.15 7.95 6.59
C ASP A 17 0.80 8.91 5.45
N ILE A 18 -0.44 9.43 5.41
CA ILE A 18 -0.85 10.45 4.43
C ILE A 18 -1.48 11.68 5.09
N SER A 19 -1.44 11.75 6.43
CA SER A 19 -2.03 12.84 7.21
C SER A 19 -1.42 14.21 6.89
N LYS A 20 -0.20 14.24 6.37
CA LYS A 20 0.52 15.46 5.98
C LYS A 20 0.68 15.59 4.45
N GLY A 21 -0.15 14.90 3.69
CA GLY A 21 -0.05 14.80 2.22
C GLY A 21 0.67 13.53 1.76
N PHE A 22 0.99 13.46 0.48
CA PHE A 22 1.70 12.30 -0.09
C PHE A 22 3.12 12.22 0.48
N THR A 23 3.38 11.21 1.32
CA THR A 23 4.72 10.92 1.85
C THR A 23 5.07 9.45 1.64
N THR A 24 6.37 9.19 1.58
CA THR A 24 6.96 7.85 1.48
C THR A 24 7.31 7.25 2.84
N ASN A 25 6.92 7.90 3.94
CA ASN A 25 7.22 7.44 5.30
C ASN A 25 6.41 6.17 5.63
N PRO A 26 7.07 5.00 5.76
CA PRO A 26 6.38 3.75 6.01
C PRO A 26 5.87 3.69 7.45
N ILE A 27 4.67 3.14 7.63
CA ILE A 27 4.13 2.82 8.95
C ILE A 27 4.75 1.48 9.39
N PRO A 28 5.47 1.43 10.53
CA PRO A 28 6.13 0.21 10.98
C PRO A 28 5.12 -0.93 11.19
N ASN A 29 5.51 -2.15 10.77
CA ASN A 29 4.69 -3.36 10.88
C ASN A 29 3.30 -3.23 10.22
N CYS A 30 3.20 -2.43 9.16
CA CYS A 30 1.98 -2.28 8.36
C CYS A 30 2.28 -2.47 6.87
N TYR A 31 1.68 -3.49 6.26
CA TYR A 31 1.88 -3.82 4.84
C TYR A 31 0.66 -4.52 4.24
N LEU A 32 0.56 -4.47 2.92
CA LEU A 32 -0.51 -5.13 2.17
C LEU A 32 -0.18 -6.62 2.00
N LYS A 33 -0.82 -7.47 2.81
CA LYS A 33 -0.53 -8.91 2.90
C LYS A 33 -1.09 -9.69 1.72
N SER A 34 -2.27 -9.32 1.22
CA SER A 34 -2.87 -9.94 0.03
C SER A 34 -3.75 -8.96 -0.73
N LEU A 35 -3.99 -9.29 -2.01
CA LEU A 35 -4.84 -8.52 -2.92
C LEU A 35 -5.73 -9.45 -3.74
N SER A 36 -6.98 -9.05 -3.96
CA SER A 36 -7.87 -9.52 -5.03
C SER A 36 -8.08 -8.38 -6.04
N GLN A 37 -9.05 -8.49 -6.95
CA GLN A 37 -9.28 -7.48 -7.99
C GLN A 37 -9.58 -6.07 -7.44
N GLU A 38 -10.28 -5.99 -6.31
CA GLU A 38 -10.75 -4.72 -5.73
C GLU A 38 -10.53 -4.61 -4.22
N HIS A 39 -10.14 -5.71 -3.56
CA HIS A 39 -10.00 -5.75 -2.12
C HIS A 39 -8.58 -6.16 -1.73
N GLY A 40 -8.07 -5.59 -0.65
CA GLY A 40 -6.78 -5.95 -0.06
C GLY A 40 -6.93 -6.32 1.41
N ILE A 41 -6.05 -7.20 1.90
CA ILE A 41 -5.91 -7.46 3.34
C ILE A 41 -4.62 -6.80 3.81
N VAL A 42 -4.73 -5.91 4.78
CA VAL A 42 -3.61 -5.24 5.41
C VAL A 42 -3.21 -6.02 6.68
N HIS A 43 -1.94 -6.38 6.79
CA HIS A 43 -1.33 -6.67 8.08
C HIS A 43 -0.98 -5.34 8.73
N CYS A 44 -1.37 -5.13 9.99
CA CYS A 44 -1.11 -3.86 10.67
C CYS A 44 -0.81 -4.05 12.16
N SER A 45 -0.14 -3.05 12.72
CA SER A 45 0.02 -2.93 14.17
C SER A 45 -1.32 -2.65 14.85
N LYS A 46 -1.46 -3.07 16.12
CA LYS A 46 -2.63 -2.79 16.95
C LYS A 46 -2.96 -1.29 17.01
N ALA A 47 -1.93 -0.46 17.17
CA ALA A 47 -2.09 0.99 17.27
C ALA A 47 -2.63 1.63 15.97
N PHE A 48 -2.29 1.07 14.80
CA PHE A 48 -2.87 1.51 13.53
C PHE A 48 -4.33 1.07 13.44
N PHE A 49 -4.60 -0.21 13.71
CA PHE A 49 -5.96 -0.77 13.66
C PHE A 49 -6.95 -0.02 14.56
N GLU A 50 -6.55 0.34 15.78
CA GLU A 50 -7.40 1.07 16.73
C GLU A 50 -7.72 2.51 16.30
N LYS A 51 -6.88 3.11 15.46
CA LYS A 51 -7.07 4.48 14.96
C LYS A 51 -7.85 4.53 13.64
N THR A 52 -7.79 3.46 12.85
CA THR A 52 -8.44 3.37 11.55
C THR A 52 -9.93 3.05 11.69
N LYS A 53 -10.76 3.76 10.92
CA LYS A 53 -12.20 3.57 10.83
C LYS A 53 -12.60 3.24 9.40
N VAL A 54 -13.77 2.60 9.26
CA VAL A 54 -14.36 2.39 7.93
C VAL A 54 -14.65 3.75 7.30
N GLY A 55 -14.18 3.93 6.07
CA GLY A 55 -14.26 5.20 5.33
C GLY A 55 -12.94 6.00 5.33
N ASP A 56 -11.96 5.64 6.15
CA ASP A 56 -10.65 6.29 6.13
C ASP A 56 -9.87 5.94 4.86
N LEU A 57 -9.06 6.90 4.40
CA LEU A 57 -8.10 6.68 3.33
C LEU A 57 -6.77 6.19 3.89
N VAL A 58 -6.13 5.26 3.18
CA VAL A 58 -4.80 4.76 3.51
C VAL A 58 -3.86 4.93 2.32
N GLY A 59 -2.63 5.34 2.61
CA GLY A 59 -1.56 5.38 1.61
C GLY A 59 -0.91 4.01 1.47
N ILE A 60 -0.68 3.58 0.23
CA ILE A 60 0.07 2.35 -0.07
C ILE A 60 1.13 2.68 -1.12
N ILE A 61 2.39 2.40 -0.79
CA ILE A 61 3.52 2.47 -1.71
C ILE A 61 3.59 1.13 -2.45
N PRO A 62 3.45 1.09 -3.79
CA PRO A 62 3.46 -0.15 -4.55
C PRO A 62 4.87 -0.76 -4.62
N ILE A 63 4.95 -2.09 -4.68
CA ILE A 63 6.24 -2.80 -4.82
C ILE A 63 6.87 -2.55 -6.20
N HIS A 64 6.05 -2.34 -7.22
CA HIS A 64 6.52 -2.04 -8.58
C HIS A 64 5.72 -0.88 -9.15
N SER A 65 6.28 0.33 -9.08
CA SER A 65 5.66 1.55 -9.58
C SER A 65 5.21 1.41 -11.03
N CYS A 66 6.04 0.86 -11.91
CA CYS A 66 5.72 0.68 -13.32
C CYS A 66 4.49 -0.22 -13.56
N LEU A 67 4.35 -1.30 -12.79
CA LEU A 67 3.21 -2.22 -12.95
C LEU A 67 1.92 -1.61 -12.42
N THR A 68 2.00 -0.89 -11.31
CA THR A 68 0.87 -0.14 -10.77
C THR A 68 0.46 0.97 -11.74
N ALA A 69 1.40 1.77 -12.23
CA ALA A 69 1.16 2.83 -13.20
C ALA A 69 0.54 2.31 -14.49
N ASN A 70 0.99 1.15 -15.00
CA ASN A 70 0.41 0.52 -16.19
C ASN A 70 -1.08 0.15 -16.04
N LEU A 71 -1.58 -0.07 -14.82
CA LEU A 71 -2.98 -0.37 -14.54
C LEU A 71 -3.80 0.88 -14.17
N MET A 72 -3.14 2.01 -13.89
CA MET A 72 -3.79 3.28 -13.58
C MET A 72 -4.23 3.98 -14.87
N LYS A 73 -5.51 4.39 -14.94
CA LYS A 73 -6.09 5.13 -16.09
C LYS A 73 -5.69 6.61 -16.10
N GLU A 74 -5.97 7.32 -17.20
CA GLU A 74 -5.53 8.72 -17.46
C GLU A 74 -5.88 9.77 -16.39
N ASN A 75 -6.86 9.52 -15.51
CA ASN A 75 -7.27 10.47 -14.45
C ASN A 75 -6.47 10.32 -13.14
N ASN A 76 -5.27 9.76 -13.19
CA ASN A 76 -4.39 9.59 -12.03
C ASN A 76 -3.19 10.53 -12.14
N LEU A 77 -2.86 11.22 -11.05
CA LEU A 77 -1.64 12.01 -10.96
C LEU A 77 -0.47 11.08 -10.62
N ILE A 78 0.44 10.89 -11.58
CA ILE A 78 1.73 10.23 -11.35
C ILE A 78 2.75 11.34 -11.10
N ILE A 79 3.37 11.33 -9.92
CA ILE A 79 4.46 12.24 -9.55
C ILE A 79 5.73 11.40 -9.54
N GLU A 80 6.68 11.72 -10.42
CA GLU A 80 8.02 11.12 -10.46
C GLU A 80 8.97 11.79 -9.46
#